data_AF-A0A1X1QUP3-F1
#
_entry.id   AF-A0A1X1QUP3-F1
#
_cell.length_a   1.000
_cell.length_b   1.000
_cell.length_c   1.000
_cell.angle_alpha   90.00
_cell.angle_beta   90.00
_cell.angle_gamma   90.00
#
_symmetry.space_group_name_H-M   'P 1'
#
loop_
_entity.id
_entity.type
_entity.pdbx_description
1 polymer ?
#
loop_
_entity_poly.entity_id
_entity_poly.type
_entity_poly.pdbx_seq_one_letter_code
_entity_poly.pdbx_strand_id
1 'polypeptide(L)'
;MRMRVHIRNAKGNKDRLVPLPFNTLQVLRQFWALHRHSDLMFPNRTRGLKGAQLAESPLDRGGIQKTISLVTQEMGLKKDFLSLATP
;
A
#
# COMPACT_ATOMS: atom_id res chain seq x y z
N MET A 1 7.51 19.85 -11.29
CA MET A 1 6.38 18.98 -10.89
C MET A 1 6.61 18.40 -9.50
N ARG A 2 5.61 18.44 -8.61
CA ARG A 2 5.67 17.87 -7.24
C ARG A 2 5.01 16.47 -7.16
N MET A 3 5.36 15.57 -8.08
CA MET A 3 4.85 14.19 -8.13
C MET A 3 5.61 13.30 -7.14
N ARG A 4 5.45 13.55 -5.83
CA ARG A 4 6.16 12.83 -4.78
C ARG A 4 5.25 12.57 -3.58
N VAL A 5 5.45 11.43 -2.91
CA VAL A 5 4.85 11.12 -1.61
C VAL A 5 5.87 11.44 -0.52
N HIS A 6 5.42 12.09 0.54
CA HIS A 6 6.21 12.31 1.75
C HIS A 6 5.98 11.16 2.73
N ILE A 7 7.01 10.36 2.94
CA ILE A 7 7.03 9.30 3.95
C ILE A 7 7.68 9.88 5.20
N ARG A 8 6.86 10.14 6.22
CA ARG A 8 7.32 10.65 7.52
C ARG A 8 7.83 9.52 8.41
N ASN A 9 8.82 9.80 9.26
CA ASN A 9 9.35 8.86 10.25
C ASN A 9 9.74 7.50 9.64
N ALA A 10 10.34 7.52 8.44
CA ALA A 10 10.79 6.30 7.79
C ALA A 10 12.00 5.70 8.54
N LYS A 11 12.58 4.59 8.01
CA LYS A 11 13.73 3.92 8.64
C LYS A 11 14.83 4.90 9.04
N GLY A 12 15.22 4.85 10.32
CA GLY A 12 16.17 5.77 10.95
C GLY A 12 15.53 7.08 11.45
N ASN A 13 14.21 7.14 11.58
CA ASN A 13 13.43 8.33 11.92
C ASN A 13 13.67 9.51 10.96
N LYS A 14 13.81 9.19 9.67
CA LYS A 14 14.09 10.17 8.61
C LYS A 14 12.93 10.27 7.65
N ASP A 15 12.64 11.49 7.25
CA ASP A 15 11.66 11.78 6.23
C ASP A 15 12.21 11.53 4.83
N ARG A 16 11.36 11.04 3.93
CA ARG A 16 11.73 10.73 2.54
C ARG A 16 10.68 11.24 1.58
N LEU A 17 11.13 11.75 0.45
CA LEU A 17 10.27 12.06 -0.69
C LEU A 17 10.48 10.99 -1.76
N VAL A 18 9.43 10.22 -2.06
CA VAL A 18 9.46 9.12 -3.03
C VAL A 18 8.71 9.53 -4.30
N PRO A 19 9.20 9.24 -5.51
CA PRO A 19 8.47 9.50 -6.74
C PRO A 19 7.07 8.91 -6.72
N LEU A 20 6.08 9.67 -7.17
CA LEU A 20 4.70 9.23 -7.34
C LEU A 20 4.39 9.16 -8.83
N PRO A 21 4.38 7.97 -9.44
CA PRO A 21 3.94 7.82 -10.83
C PRO A 21 2.50 8.30 -11.00
N PHE A 22 2.18 8.82 -12.19
CA PHE A 22 0.84 9.32 -12.49
C PHE A 22 -0.24 8.24 -12.33
N ASN A 23 0.02 7.03 -12.84
CA ASN A 23 -0.92 5.90 -12.72
C ASN A 23 -1.17 5.55 -11.25
N THR A 24 -0.14 5.57 -10.41
CA THR A 24 -0.28 5.34 -8.97
C THR A 24 -1.16 6.43 -8.33
N LEU A 25 -0.96 7.71 -8.68
CA LEU A 25 -1.80 8.80 -8.19
C LEU A 25 -3.28 8.63 -8.59
N GLN A 26 -3.56 8.18 -9.81
CA GLN A 26 -4.93 7.92 -10.27
C GLN A 26 -5.60 6.82 -9.46
N VAL A 27 -4.93 5.68 -9.28
CA VAL A 27 -5.44 4.56 -8.48
C VAL A 27 -5.68 4.98 -7.03
N LEU A 28 -4.75 5.73 -6.44
CA LEU A 28 -4.91 6.26 -5.08
C LEU A 28 -6.15 7.15 -4.97
N ARG A 29 -6.36 8.07 -5.91
CA ARG A 29 -7.55 8.96 -5.90
C ARG A 29 -8.87 8.18 -6.04
N GLN A 30 -8.91 7.20 -6.94
CA GLN A 30 -10.08 6.33 -7.10
C GLN A 30 -10.36 5.54 -5.83
N PHE A 31 -9.31 4.97 -5.21
CA PHE A 31 -9.43 4.26 -3.94
C PHE A 31 -9.94 5.18 -2.82
N TRP A 32 -9.38 6.38 -2.70
CA TRP A 32 -9.80 7.37 -1.71
C TRP A 32 -11.27 7.76 -1.89
N ALA A 33 -11.74 7.91 -3.13
CA ALA A 33 -13.14 8.23 -3.39
C ALA A 33 -14.13 7.18 -2.87
N LEU A 34 -13.70 5.93 -2.69
CA LEU A 34 -14.56 4.86 -2.15
C LEU A 34 -14.86 5.04 -0.65
N HIS A 35 -13.92 5.60 0.12
CA HIS A 35 -14.04 5.69 1.58
C HIS A 35 -14.03 7.12 2.14
N ARG A 36 -13.46 8.08 1.40
CA ARG A 36 -13.42 9.53 1.69
C ARG A 36 -12.99 9.87 3.12
N HIS A 37 -12.02 9.12 3.65
CA HIS A 37 -11.50 9.35 5.00
C HIS A 37 -10.68 10.65 5.01
N SER A 38 -10.77 11.44 6.08
CA SER A 38 -10.08 12.74 6.23
C SER A 38 -8.56 12.61 6.19
N ASP A 39 -8.00 11.70 6.99
CA ASP A 39 -6.55 11.63 7.23
C ASP A 39 -5.86 10.38 6.66
N LEU A 40 -6.52 9.23 6.67
CA LEU A 40 -5.94 7.96 6.27
C LEU A 40 -6.16 7.67 4.79
N MET A 41 -5.06 7.49 4.06
CA MET A 41 -5.09 7.00 2.67
C MET A 41 -5.56 5.54 2.58
N PHE A 42 -5.27 4.74 3.61
CA PHE A 42 -5.65 3.33 3.72
C PHE A 42 -6.26 3.07 5.10
N PRO A 43 -7.55 3.40 5.31
CA PRO A 43 -8.23 3.14 6.57
C PRO A 43 -8.51 1.65 6.77
N ASN A 44 -8.66 1.23 8.03
CA ASN A 44 -9.11 -0.11 8.37
C ASN A 44 -10.54 -0.37 7.82
N ARG A 45 -10.79 -1.59 7.35
CA ARG A 45 -12.04 -1.99 6.68
C ARG A 45 -12.79 -3.11 7.41
N THR A 46 -12.48 -3.38 8.68
CA THR A 46 -13.21 -4.38 9.51
C THR A 46 -14.71 -4.11 9.58
N ARG A 47 -15.13 -2.84 9.57
CA ARG A 47 -16.55 -2.42 9.53
C ARG A 47 -17.09 -2.21 8.10
N GLY A 48 -16.46 -2.84 7.11
CA GLY A 48 -16.81 -2.70 5.70
C GLY A 48 -16.47 -1.31 5.12
N LEU A 49 -16.93 -1.06 3.89
CA LEU A 49 -16.62 0.19 3.17
C LEU A 49 -17.23 1.43 3.84
N LYS A 50 -18.47 1.34 4.32
CA LYS A 50 -19.14 2.45 5.02
C LYS A 50 -18.41 2.81 6.32
N GLY A 51 -17.94 1.81 7.05
CA GLY A 51 -17.18 2.03 8.28
C GLY A 51 -15.76 2.55 8.04
N ALA A 52 -15.21 2.40 6.84
CA ALA A 52 -13.86 2.84 6.51
C ALA A 52 -13.70 4.37 6.55
N GLN A 53 -14.77 5.15 6.37
CA GLN A 53 -14.72 6.61 6.52
C GLN A 53 -14.45 7.05 7.96
N LEU A 54 -14.92 6.27 8.94
CA LEU A 54 -14.83 6.55 10.38
C LEU A 54 -13.77 5.68 11.07
N ALA A 55 -12.86 5.09 10.31
CA ALA A 55 -11.87 4.18 10.86
C ALA A 55 -10.81 4.95 11.67
N GLU A 56 -10.70 4.63 12.95
CA GLU A 56 -9.68 5.24 13.82
C GLU A 56 -8.29 4.62 13.67
N SER A 57 -8.16 3.59 12.82
CA SER A 57 -6.91 2.87 12.60
C SER A 57 -6.60 2.70 11.11
N PRO A 58 -5.31 2.63 10.75
CA PRO A 58 -4.90 2.28 9.39
C PRO A 58 -5.21 0.81 9.08
N LEU A 59 -5.15 0.47 7.79
CA LEU A 59 -5.26 -0.90 7.30
C LEU A 59 -4.28 -1.82 8.02
N ASP A 60 -4.78 -3.01 8.40
CA ASP A 60 -3.98 -4.00 9.12
C ASP A 60 -2.83 -4.57 8.26
N ARG A 61 -1.66 -4.76 8.89
CA ARG A 61 -0.45 -5.24 8.20
C ARG A 61 -0.56 -6.71 7.80
N GLY A 62 -1.19 -7.54 8.65
CA GLY A 62 -1.38 -8.97 8.36
C GLY A 62 -2.30 -9.17 7.16
N GLY A 63 -3.36 -8.37 7.06
CA GLY A 63 -4.24 -8.32 5.89
C GLY A 63 -3.47 -8.01 4.60
N ILE A 64 -2.60 -7.00 4.61
CA ILE A 64 -1.77 -6.62 3.45
C ILE A 64 -0.87 -7.79 3.03
N GLN A 65 -0.17 -8.42 3.97
CA GLN A 65 0.72 -9.55 3.69
C GLN A 65 -0.05 -10.72 3.06
N LYS A 66 -1.21 -11.07 3.63
CA LYS A 66 -2.07 -12.14 3.12
C LYS A 66 -2.56 -11.84 1.71
N THR A 67 -3.03 -10.61 1.45
CA THR A 67 -3.50 -10.21 0.11
C THR A 67 -2.38 -10.28 -0.92
N ILE A 68 -1.19 -9.76 -0.61
CA ILE A 68 -0.05 -9.84 -1.54
C ILE A 68 0.28 -11.31 -1.85
N SER A 69 0.33 -12.18 -0.82
CA SER A 69 0.59 -13.61 -1.00
C SER A 69 -0.43 -14.28 -1.92
N LEU A 70 -1.73 -14.02 -1.70
CA LEU A 70 -2.80 -14.59 -2.52
C LEU A 70 -2.70 -14.13 -3.98
N VAL A 71 -2.52 -12.83 -4.20
CA VAL A 71 -2.36 -12.28 -5.56
C VAL A 71 -1.15 -12.89 -6.26
N THR A 72 0.00 -13.01 -5.58
CA THR A 72 1.17 -13.65 -6.20
C THR A 72 0.93 -15.11 -6.55
N GLN A 73 0.19 -15.85 -5.72
CA GLN A 73 -0.17 -17.24 -5.98
C GLN A 73 -1.13 -17.37 -7.17
N GLU A 74 -2.18 -16.54 -7.23
CA GLU A 74 -3.14 -16.51 -8.34
C GLU A 74 -2.48 -16.13 -9.66
N MET A 75 -1.50 -15.23 -9.62
CA MET A 75 -0.71 -14.84 -10.79
C MET A 75 0.38 -15.87 -11.17
N GLY A 76 0.54 -16.96 -10.41
CA GLY A 76 1.59 -17.95 -10.64
C GLY A 76 3.02 -17.43 -10.43
N LEU A 77 3.19 -16.34 -9.69
CA LEU A 77 4.49 -15.74 -9.42
C LEU A 77 5.17 -16.48 -8.26
N LYS A 78 6.25 -17.20 -8.57
CA LYS A 78 7.13 -17.80 -7.57
C LYS A 78 8.39 -16.96 -7.40
N LYS A 79 8.92 -16.94 -6.18
CA LYS A 79 10.25 -16.39 -5.94
C LYS A 79 11.28 -17.33 -6.56
N ASP A 80 11.79 -16.98 -7.73
CA ASP A 80 12.96 -17.62 -8.29
C ASP A 80 14.20 -17.09 -7.57
N PHE A 81 14.75 -17.93 -6.69
CA PHE A 81 16.13 -17.76 -6.30
C PHE A 81 16.94 -18.22 -7.51
N LEU A 82 17.45 -17.28 -8.32
CA LEU A 82 18.59 -17.62 -9.18
C LEU A 82 19.66 -18.17 -8.23
N SER A 83 19.82 -19.49 -8.22
CA SER A 83 21.05 -20.08 -7.74
C SER A 83 22.12 -19.52 -8.67
N LEU A 84 22.91 -18.58 -8.18
CA LEU A 84 24.23 -18.37 -8.75
C LEU A 84 24.95 -19.71 -8.54
N ALA A 85 24.85 -20.59 -9.53
CA ALA A 85 25.71 -21.75 -9.61
C ALA A 85 27.13 -21.17 -9.64
N THR A 86 27.83 -21.29 -8.51
CA THR A 86 29.27 -21.09 -8.43
C THR A 86 29.95 -22.02 -9.45
N PRO A 87 31.03 -21.57 -10.12
CA PRO A 87 31.65 -22.26 -11.24
C PRO A 87 32.18 -23.65 -10.88
#